data_AF-S6WIL5-F1
#
_entry.id   AF-S6WIL5-F1
#
_cell.length_a   1.000
_cell.length_b   1.000
_cell.length_c   1.000
_cell.angle_alpha   90.00
_cell.angle_beta   90.00
_cell.angle_gamma   90.00
#
_symmetry.space_group_name_H-M   'P 1'
#
loop_
_entity.id
_entity.type
_entity.pdbx_description
1 polymer ?
#
loop_
_entity_poly.entity_id
_entity_poly.type
_entity_poly.pdbx_seq_one_letter_code
_entity_poly.pdbx_strand_id
1 'polypeptide(L)' 'MKLDGIRHWVFDMDGTLTVPVHDFPAIKRELGIPQDDDILGHLAALPAEESAAKHAWLLEHERAL' A
#
# COMPACT_ATOMS: atom_id res chain seq x y z
N MET A 1 -8.63 -33.52 -7.36
CA MET A 1 -7.62 -33.42 -6.29
C MET A 1 -8.30 -32.79 -5.10
N LYS A 2 -8.23 -33.41 -3.91
CA LYS A 2 -8.85 -32.87 -2.70
C LYS A 2 -7.82 -32.09 -1.89
N LEU A 3 -8.27 -31.05 -1.20
CA LEU A 3 -7.41 -30.14 -0.45
C LEU A 3 -6.64 -30.85 0.68
N ASP A 4 -7.24 -31.90 1.25
CA ASP A 4 -6.71 -32.74 2.33
C ASP A 4 -5.46 -33.57 1.94
N GLY A 5 -5.16 -33.70 0.63
CA GLY A 5 -4.00 -34.43 0.14
C GLY A 5 -2.73 -33.58 -0.04
N ILE A 6 -2.80 -32.26 0.14
CA ILE A 6 -1.67 -31.35 -0.13
C ILE A 6 -0.81 -31.16 1.12
N ARG A 7 0.47 -31.53 1.02
CA ARG A 7 1.45 -31.46 2.12
C ARG A 7 2.36 -30.23 2.11
N HIS A 8 2.34 -29.44 1.05
CA HIS A 8 3.20 -28.27 0.91
C HIS A 8 2.37 -27.10 0.40
N TRP A 9 2.48 -25.98 1.10
CA TRP A 9 1.69 -24.78 0.84
C TRP A 9 2.64 -23.58 0.74
N VAL A 10 2.37 -22.73 -0.22
CA VAL A 10 2.98 -21.40 -0.32
C VAL A 10 1.86 -20.40 -0.13
N PHE A 11 2.05 -19.49 0.81
CA PHE A 11 1.14 -18.40 1.07
C PHE A 11 1.84 -17.10 0.70
N ASP A 12 1.07 -16.21 0.07
CA ASP A 12 1.46 -14.81 -0.04
C ASP A 12 1.41 -14.15 1.34
N MET A 13 2.09 -13.02 1.51
CA MET A 13 2.20 -12.35 2.79
C MET A 13 1.11 -11.30 2.97
N ASP A 14 1.11 -10.26 2.13
CA ASP A 14 0.24 -9.10 2.27
C ASP A 14 -1.21 -9.41 1.86
N GLY A 15 -2.14 -9.17 2.78
CA GLY A 15 -3.56 -9.45 2.55
C GLY A 15 -3.93 -10.94 2.58
N THR A 16 -2.97 -11.85 2.75
CA THR A 16 -3.21 -13.29 2.94
C THR A 16 -2.84 -13.75 4.35
N LEU A 17 -1.61 -13.48 4.80
CA LEU A 17 -1.16 -13.82 6.16
C LEU A 17 -1.13 -12.59 7.08
N THR A 18 -0.95 -11.40 6.53
CA THR A 18 -0.95 -10.14 7.28
C THR A 18 -2.16 -9.29 6.91
N VAL A 19 -2.72 -8.60 7.91
CA VAL A 19 -3.70 -7.53 7.67
C VAL A 19 -2.91 -6.22 7.60
N PRO A 20 -3.06 -5.42 6.54
CA PRO A 20 -2.43 -4.11 6.47
C PRO A 20 -2.91 -3.25 7.65
N VAL A 21 -1.98 -2.78 8.48
CA VAL A 21 -2.27 -1.85 9.59
C VAL A 21 -2.43 -0.40 9.11
N HIS A 22 -2.02 -0.12 7.87
CA HIS A 22 -2.12 1.19 7.27
C HIS A 22 -3.56 1.52 6.90
N ASP A 23 -4.08 2.62 7.43
CA ASP A 23 -5.34 3.22 6.96
C ASP A 23 -5.10 3.90 5.61
N PHE A 24 -5.09 3.10 4.54
CA PHE A 24 -4.91 3.60 3.17
C PHE A 24 -5.93 4.68 2.78
N PRO A 25 -7.22 4.58 3.13
CA PRO A 25 -8.16 5.68 2.93
C PRO A 25 -7.74 6.99 3.62
N ALA A 26 -7.18 6.95 4.83
CA ALA A 26 -6.61 8.13 5.48
C ALA A 26 -5.39 8.68 4.75
N ILE A 27 -4.45 7.82 4.36
CA ILE A 27 -3.26 8.20 3.59
C ILE A 27 -3.65 8.88 2.27
N LYS A 28 -4.61 8.31 1.53
CA LYS A 28 -5.11 8.89 0.27
C LYS A 28 -5.73 10.28 0.49
N ARG A 29 -6.50 10.48 1.56
CA ARG A 29 -7.07 11.80 1.88
C ARG A 29 -5.99 12.83 2.16
N GLU A 30 -4.97 12.47 2.93
CA GLU A 30 -3.90 13.39 3.33
C GLU A 30 -3.00 13.77 2.14
N LEU A 31 -2.77 12.82 1.22
CA LEU A 31 -2.01 13.05 -0.01
C LEU A 31 -2.84 13.69 -1.14
N GLY A 32 -4.15 13.88 -0.94
CA GLY A 32 -5.08 14.40 -1.96
C GLY A 32 -5.32 13.45 -3.13
N ILE A 33 -5.16 12.14 -2.92
CA ILE A 33 -5.31 11.09 -3.93
C ILE A 33 -6.77 10.65 -3.99
N PRO A 34 -7.37 10.53 -5.20
CA PRO A 34 -8.68 9.92 -5.38
C PRO A 34 -8.75 8.53 -4.73
N GLN A 35 -9.88 8.19 -4.09
CA GLN A 35 -9.98 6.93 -3.34
C GLN A 35 -9.84 5.68 -4.22
N ASP A 36 -10.16 5.80 -5.51
CA ASP A 36 -10.06 4.73 -6.49
C ASP A 36 -8.68 4.62 -7.16
N ASP A 37 -7.78 5.60 -6.95
CA ASP A 37 -6.45 5.62 -7.54
C ASP A 37 -5.42 4.86 -6.69
N ASP A 38 -4.45 4.24 -7.36
CA ASP A 38 -3.26 3.68 -6.70
C ASP A 38 -2.36 4.79 -6.15
N ILE A 39 -1.85 4.63 -4.92
CA ILE A 39 -1.05 5.67 -4.25
C ILE A 39 0.22 5.93 -5.02
N LEU A 40 1.02 4.90 -5.29
CA LEU A 40 2.33 5.05 -5.93
C LEU A 40 2.19 5.49 -7.39
N GLY A 41 1.22 4.93 -8.12
CA GLY A 41 0.89 5.31 -9.49
C GLY A 41 0.46 6.77 -9.61
N HIS A 42 -0.39 7.24 -8.69
CA HIS A 42 -0.81 8.64 -8.66
C HIS A 42 0.37 9.57 -8.34
N LEU A 43 1.19 9.23 -7.34
CA LEU A 43 2.38 10.04 -7.00
C LEU A 43 3.39 10.10 -8.15
N ALA A 44 3.58 9.02 -8.91
CA ALA A 44 4.47 8.99 -10.06
C ALA A 44 3.97 9.83 -11.25
N ALA A 45 2.67 10.09 -11.33
CA ALA A 45 2.07 10.92 -12.37
C ALA A 45 2.14 12.43 -12.09
N LEU A 46 2.49 12.82 -10.85
CA LEU A 46 2.63 14.22 -10.45
C LEU A 46 3.95 14.83 -10.97
N PRO A 47 4.02 16.18 -11.08
CA PRO A 47 5.29 16.86 -11.28
C PRO A 47 6.34 16.44 -10.25
N ALA A 48 7.60 16.31 -10.68
CA ALA A 48 8.66 15.70 -9.88
C ALA A 48 8.84 16.31 -8.47
N GLU A 49 8.66 17.63 -8.34
CA GLU A 49 8.78 18.34 -7.07
C GLU A 49 7.63 18.01 -6.11
N GLU A 50 6.39 17.94 -6.62
CA GLU A 50 5.21 17.57 -5.84
C GLU A 50 5.23 16.09 -5.46
N SER A 51 5.64 15.23 -6.40
CA SER A 51 5.84 13.80 -6.18
C SER A 51 6.85 13.54 -5.05
N ALA A 52 8.01 14.21 -5.09
CA ALA A 52 9.06 14.06 -4.08
C ALA A 52 8.59 14.47 -2.68
N ALA A 53 7.87 15.59 -2.55
CA ALA A 53 7.34 16.06 -1.27
C ALA A 53 6.32 15.06 -0.68
N LYS A 54 5.39 14.57 -1.51
CA LYS A 54 4.38 13.58 -1.09
C LYS A 54 4.98 12.22 -0.77
N HIS A 55 6.01 11.79 -1.50
CA HIS A 55 6.78 10.59 -1.17
C HIS A 55 7.52 10.72 0.16
N ALA A 56 8.11 11.88 0.46
CA ALA A 56 8.78 12.11 1.73
C ALA A 56 7.80 12.04 2.92
N TRP A 57 6.62 12.64 2.77
CA TRP A 57 5.55 12.55 3.77
C TRP A 57 5.09 11.11 4.02
N LEU A 58 4.90 10.34 2.94
CA LEU A 58 4.47 8.93 3.02
C LEU A 58 5.50 8.07 3.77
N LEU A 59 6.80 8.24 3.45
CA LEU A 59 7.90 7.53 4.10
C LEU A 59 8.03 7.85 5.60
N GLU A 60 7.75 9.09 6.01
CA GLU A 60 7.77 9.49 7.41
C GLU A 60 6.61 8.83 8.19
N HIS A 61 5.43 8.73 7.58
CA HIS A 61 4.26 8.09 8.19
C HIS A 61 4.40 6.57 8.30
N GLU A 62 5.04 5.91 7.33
CA GLU A 62 5.34 4.46 7.41
C GLU A 62 6.32 4.13 8.54
N ARG A 63 7.22 5.05 8.91
CA ARG A 63 8.23 4.83 9.97
C ARG A 63 7.69 5.06 11.39
N ALA A 64 6.55 5.72 11.51
CA ALA A 64 5.95 6.08 12.79
C ALA A 64 4.97 5.01 13.33
N LEU A 65 4.78 3.91 12.60
CA LEU A 65 3.95 2.75 12.94
C LEU A 65 4.82 1.56 13.36
#